data_AF-A0A3R6KFM2-F1
#
_entry.id   AF-A0A3R6KFM2-F1
#
_cell.length_a   1.000
_cell.length_b   1.000
_cell.length_c   1.000
_cell.angle_alpha   90.00
_cell.angle_beta   90.00
_cell.angle_gamma   90.00
#
_symmetry.space_group_name_H-M   'P 1'
#
loop_
_entity.id
_entity.type
_entity.pdbx_description
1 polymer ?
#
loop_
_entity_poly.entity_id
_entity_poly.type
_entity_poly.pdbx_seq_one_letter_code
_entity_poly.pdbx_strand_id
1 'polypeptide(L)'
;MSGFWKQFAEDAEEVEDAAVRAVMLERLNEALHTLTGEEAAIIHDLFYKEISEVELAKRLGIARTTLQSRKYKILEKLRKLL
;
A
#
# COMPACT_ATOMS: atom_id res chain seq x y z
N MET A 1 -13.45 -5.67 -43.28
CA MET A 1 -13.06 -6.61 -42.20
C MET A 1 -11.88 -6.01 -41.41
N SER A 2 -12.11 -5.01 -40.55
CA SER A 2 -11.02 -4.34 -39.80
C SER A 2 -11.43 -3.92 -38.36
N GLY A 3 -12.45 -4.56 -37.79
CA GLY A 3 -12.95 -4.23 -36.44
C GLY A 3 -12.51 -5.18 -35.33
N PHE A 4 -12.10 -6.40 -35.66
CA PHE A 4 -11.89 -7.46 -34.66
C PHE A 4 -10.57 -7.30 -33.91
N TRP A 5 -9.47 -6.99 -34.61
CA TRP A 5 -8.12 -6.89 -34.02
C TRP A 5 -7.94 -5.73 -33.04
N LYS A 6 -8.74 -4.67 -33.15
CA LYS A 6 -8.64 -3.51 -32.25
C LYS A 6 -9.10 -3.86 -30.84
N GLN A 7 -10.19 -4.62 -30.73
CA GLN A 7 -10.77 -4.97 -29.44
C GLN A 7 -9.88 -5.93 -28.65
N PHE A 8 -9.25 -6.93 -29.28
CA PHE A 8 -8.30 -7.81 -28.59
C PHE A 8 -7.01 -7.10 -28.15
N ALA A 9 -6.57 -6.05 -28.84
CA ALA A 9 -5.38 -5.30 -28.44
C ALA A 9 -5.66 -4.45 -27.19
N GLU A 10 -6.82 -3.80 -27.15
CA GLU A 10 -7.28 -2.97 -26.01
C GLU A 10 -7.60 -3.85 -24.79
N ASP A 11 -8.26 -4.99 -24.99
CA ASP A 11 -8.52 -5.98 -23.93
C ASP A 11 -7.23 -6.64 -23.43
N ALA A 12 -6.24 -6.89 -24.29
CA ALA A 12 -4.96 -7.47 -23.89
C ALA A 12 -4.11 -6.51 -23.05
N GLU A 13 -4.11 -5.21 -23.39
CA GLU A 13 -3.45 -4.16 -22.60
C GLU A 13 -4.08 -4.06 -21.20
N GLU A 14 -5.42 -4.17 -21.11
CA GLU A 14 -6.13 -4.21 -19.82
C GLU A 14 -5.80 -5.48 -19.00
N VAL A 15 -5.67 -6.63 -19.66
CA VAL A 15 -5.32 -7.92 -19.03
C VAL A 15 -3.88 -7.92 -18.54
N GLU A 16 -2.93 -7.38 -19.29
CA GLU A 16 -1.53 -7.24 -18.88
C GLU A 16 -1.43 -6.33 -17.65
N ASP A 17 -2.08 -5.17 -17.68
CA ASP A 17 -2.13 -4.26 -16.54
C ASP A 17 -2.82 -4.89 -15.33
N ALA A 18 -3.88 -5.69 -15.53
CA ALA A 18 -4.54 -6.42 -14.46
C ALA A 18 -3.63 -7.48 -13.83
N ALA A 19 -2.85 -8.19 -14.65
CA ALA A 19 -1.87 -9.17 -14.18
C ALA A 19 -0.75 -8.48 -13.37
N VAL A 20 -0.24 -7.34 -13.85
CA VAL A 20 0.76 -6.53 -13.12
C VAL A 20 0.18 -6.06 -11.78
N ARG A 21 -1.04 -5.51 -11.77
CA ARG A 21 -1.72 -5.10 -10.53
C ARG A 21 -1.90 -6.24 -9.55
N ALA A 22 -2.31 -7.42 -10.03
CA ALA A 22 -2.48 -8.61 -9.18
C ALA A 22 -1.16 -9.00 -8.50
N VAL A 23 -0.07 -9.08 -9.25
CA VAL A 23 1.26 -9.37 -8.71
C VAL A 23 1.68 -8.30 -7.70
N MET A 24 1.48 -7.02 -8.00
CA MET A 24 1.82 -5.92 -7.07
C MET A 24 1.03 -6.02 -5.75
N LEU A 25 -0.27 -6.36 -5.81
CA LEU A 25 -1.11 -6.55 -4.63
C LEU A 25 -0.65 -7.77 -3.80
N GLU A 26 -0.26 -8.86 -4.44
CA GLU A 26 0.29 -10.03 -3.75
C GLU A 26 1.58 -9.68 -3.01
N ARG A 27 2.54 -9.00 -3.68
CA ARG A 27 3.79 -8.54 -3.06
C ARG A 27 3.53 -7.59 -1.89
N LEU A 28 2.58 -6.66 -2.05
CA LEU A 28 2.17 -5.75 -0.98
C LEU A 28 1.57 -6.51 0.20
N ASN A 29 0.71 -7.49 -0.07
CA ASN A 29 0.11 -8.32 0.97
C ASN A 29 1.18 -9.09 1.74
N GLU A 30 2.14 -9.72 1.05
CA GLU A 30 3.30 -10.37 1.69
C GLU A 30 4.09 -9.38 2.55
N ALA A 31 4.34 -8.17 2.04
CA ALA A 31 5.05 -7.13 2.78
C ALA A 31 4.30 -6.70 4.05
N LEU A 32 2.98 -6.56 3.99
CA LEU A 32 2.14 -6.22 5.13
C LEU A 32 2.16 -7.31 6.21
N HIS A 33 2.29 -8.59 5.84
CA HIS A 33 2.43 -9.70 6.81
C HIS A 33 3.74 -9.64 7.62
N THR A 34 4.74 -8.86 7.18
CA THR A 34 5.99 -8.66 7.94
C THR A 34 5.88 -7.62 9.04
N LEU A 35 4.77 -6.87 9.08
CA LEU A 35 4.54 -5.85 10.09
C LEU A 35 4.08 -6.48 11.40
N THR A 36 4.59 -5.94 12.50
CA THR A 36 4.00 -6.24 13.82
C THR A 36 2.59 -5.67 13.92
N GLY A 37 1.79 -6.15 14.88
CA GLY A 37 0.42 -5.63 15.09
C GLY A 37 0.37 -4.12 15.33
N GLU A 38 1.36 -3.54 16.02
CA GLU A 38 1.47 -2.09 16.20
C GLU A 38 1.77 -1.37 14.89
N GLU A 39 2.71 -1.88 14.09
CA GLU A 39 3.08 -1.29 12.81
C GLU A 39 1.92 -1.34 11.80
N ALA A 40 1.22 -2.46 11.74
CA ALA A 40 0.03 -2.62 10.92
C ALA A 40 -1.09 -1.65 11.34
N ALA A 41 -1.30 -1.46 12.65
CA ALA A 41 -2.29 -0.51 13.15
C ALA A 41 -1.95 0.94 12.76
N ILE A 42 -0.67 1.34 12.82
CA ILE A 42 -0.22 2.67 12.39
C ILE A 42 -0.51 2.88 10.89
N ILE A 43 -0.18 1.91 10.03
CA ILE A 43 -0.45 2.02 8.59
C ILE A 43 -1.95 2.04 8.31
N HIS A 44 -2.72 1.18 8.96
CA HIS A 44 -4.17 1.12 8.81
C HIS A 44 -4.83 2.45 9.20
N ASP A 45 -4.46 3.03 10.33
CA ASP A 45 -5.05 4.30 10.79
C ASP A 45 -4.66 5.47 9.88
N LEU A 46 -3.42 5.52 9.40
CA LEU A 46 -2.94 6.61 8.55
C LEU A 46 -3.47 6.54 7.11
N PHE A 47 -3.49 5.36 6.50
CA PHE A 47 -3.77 5.20 5.07
C PHE A 47 -5.17 4.67 4.76
N TYR A 48 -5.75 3.84 5.63
CA TYR A 48 -7.09 3.28 5.40
C TYR A 48 -8.19 4.08 6.08
N LYS A 49 -7.95 4.53 7.32
CA LYS A 49 -8.88 5.42 8.05
C LYS A 49 -8.62 6.91 7.81
N GLU A 50 -7.57 7.25 7.05
CA GLU A 50 -7.17 8.63 6.72
C GLU A 50 -7.01 9.53 7.97
N ILE A 51 -6.58 8.97 9.10
CA ILE A 51 -6.33 9.74 10.31
C ILE A 51 -5.03 10.52 10.13
N SER A 52 -5.04 11.82 10.43
CA SER A 52 -3.82 12.63 10.36
C SER A 52 -2.76 12.19 11.38
N GLU A 53 -1.48 12.37 11.07
CA GLU A 53 -0.39 12.07 12.00
C GLU A 53 -0.51 12.85 13.32
N VAL A 54 -1.03 14.07 13.28
CA VAL A 54 -1.23 14.89 14.48
C VAL A 54 -2.25 14.23 15.41
N GLU A 55 -3.38 13.79 14.85
CA GLU A 55 -4.45 13.15 15.60
C GLU A 55 -4.03 11.77 16.12
N LEU A 56 -3.39 10.96 15.29
CA LEU A 56 -2.90 9.65 15.70
C LEU A 56 -1.84 9.75 16.80
N ALA A 57 -0.91 10.71 16.70
CA ALA A 57 0.11 10.92 17.73
C ALA A 57 -0.51 11.30 19.08
N LYS A 58 -1.57 12.14 19.07
CA LYS A 58 -2.34 12.47 20.28
C LYS A 58 -3.01 11.24 20.89
N ARG A 59 -3.67 10.42 20.07
CA ARG A 59 -4.33 9.17 20.53
C ARG A 59 -3.35 8.19 21.16
N LEU A 60 -2.15 8.08 20.58
CA LEU A 60 -1.09 7.20 21.08
C LEU A 60 -0.30 7.80 22.25
N GLY A 61 -0.52 9.08 22.60
CA GLY A 61 0.22 9.77 23.66
C GLY A 61 1.70 9.98 23.37
N ILE A 62 2.09 10.06 22.09
CA ILE A 62 3.49 10.22 21.66
C ILE A 62 3.71 11.54 20.92
N ALA A 63 4.97 11.97 20.83
CA ALA A 63 5.33 13.09 19.98
C ALA A 63 5.07 12.76 18.49
N ARG A 64 4.58 13.74 17.72
CA ARG A 64 4.36 13.60 16.27
C ARG A 64 5.63 13.13 15.54
N THR A 65 6.78 13.64 15.94
CA THR A 65 8.09 13.24 15.37
C THR A 65 8.40 11.77 15.61
N THR A 66 8.04 11.22 16.78
CA THR A 66 8.18 9.79 17.08
C THR A 66 7.28 8.95 16.18
N LEU A 67 6.01 9.35 16.01
CA LEU A 67 5.10 8.70 15.07
C LEU A 67 5.65 8.74 13.64
N GLN A 68 6.14 9.90 13.21
CA GLN A 68 6.71 10.09 11.88
C GLN A 68 7.92 9.17 11.65
N SER A 69 8.83 9.06 12.62
CA SER A 69 9.96 8.12 12.55
C SER A 69 9.51 6.66 12.48
N ARG A 70 8.48 6.26 13.24
CA ARG A 70 7.90 4.91 13.16
C ARG A 70 7.30 4.66 11.78
N LYS A 71 6.47 5.59 11.28
CA LYS A 71 5.87 5.53 9.93
C LYS A 71 6.94 5.32 8.85
N TYR A 72 8.02 6.11 8.87
CA TYR A 72 9.09 5.97 7.87
C TYR A 72 9.78 4.60 7.90
N LYS A 73 10.06 4.06 9.10
CA LYS A 73 10.64 2.71 9.22
C LYS A 73 9.70 1.64 8.66
N ILE A 74 8.40 1.78 8.90
CA ILE A 74 7.39 0.85 8.37
C ILE A 74 7.35 0.93 6.84
N LEU A 75 7.30 2.14 6.27
CA LEU A 75 7.32 2.33 4.83
C LEU A 75 8.61 1.80 4.19
N GLU A 76 9.76 1.92 4.86
CA GLU A 76 11.02 1.35 4.38
C GLU A 76 10.99 -0.19 4.37
N LYS A 77 10.36 -0.83 5.38
CA LYS A 77 10.14 -2.27 5.38
C LYS A 77 9.28 -2.70 4.20
N LEU A 78 8.16 -2.02 3.98
CA LEU A 78 7.26 -2.32 2.87
C LEU A 78 7.94 -2.13 1.51
N ARG A 79 8.73 -1.06 1.34
CA ARG A 79 9.47 -0.79 0.10
C ARG A 79 10.58 -1.81 -0.20
N LYS A 80 11.14 -2.50 0.79
CA LYS A 80 12.18 -3.52 0.54
C LYS A 80 11.62 -4.81 -0.07
N LEU A 81 10.30 -5.00 -0.01
CA LEU A 81 9.61 -6.22 -0.41
C LEU A 81 8.74 -6.02 -1.68
N LEU A 82 8.66 -4.77 -2.15
CA LEU A 82 8.01 -4.33 -3.38
C LEU A 82 9.08 -3.94 -4.40
#